data_AF-A0A3D0SN61-F1
#
_entry.id   AF-A0A3D0SN61-F1
#
_cell.length_a   1.000
_cell.length_b   1.000
_cell.length_c   1.000
_cell.angle_alpha   90.00
_cell.angle_beta   90.00
_cell.angle_gamma   90.00
#
_symmetry.space_group_name_H-M   'P 1'
#
loop_
_entity.id
_entity.type
_entity.pdbx_description
1 polymer ?
#
loop_
_entity_poly.entity_id
_entity_poly.type
_entity_poly.pdbx_seq_one_letter_code
_entity_poly.pdbx_strand_id
1 'polypeptide(L)'
;MDTAQVLNALAQASLFELYRLSAAIDQQLRDPQRLQAIKNALRVGQTVEYFVAAENRTISARIEKLQRTHVDVIHLSDGTPWRIPDYMLNVHGVQTRLPHTPAQGLSRQALSAGDWVGFVDQHRVEWAGAVQNL
;
A
#
# COMPACT_ATOMS: atom_id res chain seq x y z
N MET A 1 -11.48 8.02 -6.19
CA MET A 1 -11.96 6.70 -6.67
C MET A 1 -12.70 6.05 -5.53
N ASP A 2 -13.86 5.46 -5.77
CA ASP A 2 -14.50 4.61 -4.76
C ASP A 2 -13.80 3.26 -4.74
N THR A 3 -12.89 3.09 -3.78
CA THR A 3 -12.07 1.89 -3.68
C THR A 3 -12.91 0.64 -3.37
N ALA A 4 -14.02 0.77 -2.65
CA ALA A 4 -14.89 -0.36 -2.32
C ALA A 4 -15.59 -0.89 -3.58
N GLN A 5 -16.07 -0.01 -4.45
CA GLN A 5 -16.68 -0.40 -5.71
C GLN A 5 -15.69 -1.14 -6.63
N VAL A 6 -14.44 -0.65 -6.72
CA VAL A 6 -13.40 -1.30 -7.53
C VAL A 6 -13.07 -2.69 -6.99
N LEU A 7 -12.90 -2.85 -5.68
CA LEU A 7 -12.61 -4.15 -5.07
C LEU A 7 -13.73 -5.16 -5.29
N ASN A 8 -14.99 -4.74 -5.20
CA ASN A 8 -16.14 -5.60 -5.50
C ASN A 8 -16.15 -6.06 -6.96
N ALA A 9 -15.80 -5.19 -7.90
CA ALA A 9 -15.67 -5.58 -9.32
C ALA A 9 -14.52 -6.57 -9.54
N LEU A 10 -13.36 -6.35 -8.89
CA LEU A 10 -12.23 -7.26 -8.95
C LEU A 10 -12.54 -8.65 -8.36
N ALA A 11 -13.36 -8.72 -7.30
CA ALA A 11 -13.77 -9.99 -6.69
C ALA A 11 -14.63 -10.86 -7.61
N GLN A 12 -15.29 -10.27 -8.62
CA GLN A 12 -16.12 -10.96 -9.60
C GLN A 12 -15.40 -11.24 -10.92
N ALA A 13 -14.18 -10.72 -11.10
CA ALA A 13 -13.42 -10.86 -12.33
C ALA A 13 -12.77 -12.24 -12.46
N SER A 14 -12.69 -12.75 -13.68
CA SER A 14 -11.90 -13.93 -13.99
C SER A 14 -10.39 -13.67 -13.82
N LEU A 15 -9.60 -14.73 -13.62
CA LEU A 15 -8.13 -14.60 -13.53
C LEU A 15 -7.53 -13.92 -14.76
N PHE A 16 -8.10 -14.15 -15.95
CA PHE A 16 -7.65 -13.51 -17.18
C PHE A 16 -7.93 -12.00 -17.18
N GLU A 17 -9.11 -11.58 -16.70
CA GLU A 17 -9.44 -10.16 -16.55
C GLU A 17 -8.55 -9.48 -15.50
N LEU A 18 -8.30 -10.14 -14.37
CA LEU A 18 -7.38 -9.64 -13.35
C LEU A 18 -5.96 -9.44 -13.90
N TYR A 19 -5.45 -10.39 -14.68
CA TYR A 19 -4.14 -10.27 -15.33
C TYR A 19 -4.12 -9.14 -16.38
N ARG A 20 -5.17 -8.98 -17.18
CA ARG A 20 -5.27 -7.86 -18.13
C ARG A 20 -5.28 -6.52 -17.40
N LEU A 21 -6.01 -6.42 -16.29
CA LEU A 21 -6.06 -5.22 -15.47
C LEU A 21 -4.70 -4.93 -14.82
N SER A 22 -4.01 -5.94 -14.28
CA SER A 22 -2.67 -5.74 -13.70
C SER A 22 -1.68 -5.22 -14.74
N ALA A 23 -1.69 -5.76 -15.96
CA ALA A 23 -0.84 -5.29 -17.05
C ALA A 23 -1.16 -3.83 -17.44
N ALA A 24 -2.46 -3.47 -17.48
CA ALA A 24 -2.87 -2.09 -17.77
C ALA A 24 -2.45 -1.12 -16.65
N ILE A 25 -2.60 -1.52 -15.38
CA ILE A 25 -2.15 -0.74 -14.21
C ILE A 25 -0.63 -0.53 -14.26
N ASP A 26 0.13 -1.59 -14.53
CA ASP A 26 1.60 -1.51 -14.66
C ASP A 26 2.04 -0.52 -15.73
N GLN A 27 1.31 -0.43 -16.84
CA GLN A 27 1.57 0.57 -17.87
C GLN A 27 1.28 1.99 -17.36
N GLN A 28 0.17 2.19 -16.65
CA GLN A 28 -0.19 3.49 -16.07
C GLN A 28 0.79 3.96 -14.99
N LEU A 29 1.32 3.04 -14.17
CA LEU A 29 2.34 3.34 -13.17
C LEU A 29 3.67 3.82 -13.78
N ARG A 30 3.91 3.48 -15.05
CA ARG A 30 5.11 3.85 -15.81
C ARG A 30 4.89 5.07 -16.72
N ASP A 31 3.74 5.73 -16.63
CA ASP A 31 3.44 6.93 -17.39
C ASP A 31 4.44 8.06 -17.02
N PRO A 32 5.25 8.54 -17.99
CA PRO A 32 6.28 9.53 -17.70
C PRO A 32 5.74 10.87 -17.19
N GLN A 33 4.56 11.30 -17.63
CA GLN A 33 3.95 12.56 -17.20
C GLN A 33 3.49 12.46 -15.75
N ARG A 34 2.86 11.34 -15.36
CA ARG A 34 2.45 11.09 -13.97
C ARG A 34 3.67 11.03 -13.04
N LEU A 35 4.70 10.29 -13.43
CA LEU A 35 5.93 10.18 -12.64
C LEU A 35 6.63 11.55 -12.48
N GLN A 36 6.64 12.36 -13.54
CA GLN A 36 7.21 13.71 -13.47
C GLN A 36 6.40 14.63 -12.53
N ALA A 37 5.07 14.53 -12.53
CA ALA A 37 4.22 15.29 -11.63
C ALA A 37 4.51 14.97 -10.15
N ILE A 38 4.65 13.68 -9.82
CA ILE A 38 5.07 13.21 -8.48
C ILE A 38 6.41 13.84 -8.12
N LYS A 39 7.41 13.69 -8.99
CA LYS A 39 8.77 14.22 -8.76
C LYS A 39 8.83 15.71 -8.50
N ASN A 40 8.04 16.50 -9.23
CA ASN A 40 8.04 17.95 -9.07
C ASN A 40 7.60 18.37 -7.65
N ALA A 41 6.84 17.52 -6.95
CA ALA A 41 6.42 17.73 -5.56
C ALA A 41 7.47 17.29 -4.52
N LEU A 42 8.49 16.51 -4.91
CA LEU A 42 9.46 15.94 -3.96
C LEU A 42 10.65 16.85 -3.70
N ARG A 43 11.17 16.81 -2.46
CA ARG A 43 12.39 17.51 -2.04
C ARG A 43 13.28 16.60 -1.20
N VAL A 44 14.60 16.73 -1.35
CA VAL A 44 15.55 16.04 -0.46
C VAL A 44 15.37 16.57 0.97
N GLY A 45 15.43 15.67 1.95
CA GLY A 45 15.17 15.94 3.37
C GLY A 45 13.69 15.89 3.76
N GLN A 46 12.77 15.82 2.79
CA GLN A 46 11.33 15.72 3.05
C GLN A 46 10.98 14.37 3.69
N THR A 47 10.08 14.38 4.67
CA THR A 47 9.40 13.17 5.16
C THR A 47 8.24 12.82 4.25
N VAL A 48 8.17 11.56 3.84
CA VAL A 48 7.13 10.99 2.98
C VAL A 48 6.64 9.68 3.57
N GLU A 49 5.48 9.24 3.10
CA GLU A 49 4.98 7.89 3.33
C GLU A 49 4.96 7.13 2.00
N TYR A 50 5.17 5.83 2.06
CA TYR A 50 5.01 4.96 0.89
C TYR A 50 4.36 3.64 1.28
N PHE A 51 3.61 3.03 0.37
CA PHE A 51 2.85 1.82 0.65
C PHE A 51 3.66 0.55 0.39
N VAL A 52 3.68 -0.39 1.35
CA VAL A 52 4.28 -1.72 1.22
C VAL A 52 3.19 -2.76 1.09
N ALA A 53 3.04 -3.31 -0.11
CA ALA A 53 1.99 -4.29 -0.41
C ALA A 53 2.06 -5.56 0.45
N ALA A 54 3.27 -6.04 0.77
CA ALA A 54 3.47 -7.23 1.58
C ALA A 54 2.98 -7.07 3.04
N GLU A 55 3.00 -5.84 3.54
CA GLU A 55 2.60 -5.51 4.91
C GLU A 55 1.23 -4.81 4.95
N ASN A 56 0.66 -4.51 3.78
CA ASN A 56 -0.55 -3.71 3.56
C ASN A 56 -0.60 -2.46 4.43
N ARG A 57 0.52 -1.74 4.54
CA ARG A 57 0.63 -0.52 5.36
C ARG A 57 1.52 0.52 4.70
N THR A 58 1.47 1.74 5.23
CA THR A 58 2.42 2.79 4.89
C THR A 58 3.63 2.77 5.81
N ILE A 59 4.79 3.08 5.24
CA ILE A 59 6.04 3.29 5.97
C ILE A 59 6.45 4.75 5.82
N SER A 60 6.74 5.42 6.93
CA SER A 60 7.29 6.77 6.94
C SER A 60 8.80 6.74 6.71
N ALA A 61 9.28 7.55 5.78
CA ALA A 61 10.69 7.62 5.40
C ALA A 61 11.11 9.06 5.07
N ARG A 62 12.40 9.36 5.19
CA ARG A 62 12.99 10.63 4.76
C ARG A 62 13.68 10.46 3.41
N ILE A 63 13.45 11.40 2.49
CA ILE A 63 14.12 11.41 1.19
C ILE A 63 15.59 11.80 1.37
N GLU A 64 16.51 10.92 0.95
CA GLU A 64 17.94 11.23 0.89
C GLU A 64 18.36 11.66 -0.52
N LYS A 65 17.80 11.04 -1.56
CA LYS A 65 18.18 11.35 -2.95
C LYS A 65 17.04 11.12 -3.94
N LEU A 66 16.88 12.06 -4.87
CA LEU A 66 15.97 11.94 -6.00
C LEU A 66 16.72 11.44 -7.24
N GLN A 67 16.22 10.37 -7.87
CA GLN A 67 16.83 9.75 -9.06
C GLN A 67 15.85 9.78 -10.23
N ARG A 68 16.20 9.19 -11.39
CA ARG A 68 15.36 9.29 -12.60
C ARG A 68 14.01 8.54 -12.51
N THR A 69 13.94 7.44 -11.80
CA THR A 69 12.73 6.58 -11.71
C THR A 69 12.51 6.00 -10.32
N HIS A 70 13.24 6.51 -9.33
CA HIS A 70 13.22 6.05 -7.96
C HIS A 70 13.68 7.15 -7.01
N VAL A 71 13.44 6.92 -5.73
CA VAL A 71 13.91 7.74 -4.62
C VAL A 71 14.67 6.85 -3.65
N ASP A 72 15.85 7.33 -3.24
CA ASP A 72 16.57 6.73 -2.12
C ASP A 72 16.06 7.40 -0.84
N VAL A 73 15.57 6.59 0.10
CA VAL A 73 14.97 7.01 1.36
C VAL A 73 15.61 6.32 2.55
N ILE A 74 15.48 6.90 3.73
CA ILE A 74 15.82 6.29 5.02
C ILE A 74 14.52 6.09 5.79
N HIS A 75 14.26 4.85 6.21
CA HIS A 75 13.13 4.56 7.08
C HIS A 75 13.26 5.28 8.41
N LEU A 76 12.17 5.90 8.87
CA LEU A 76 12.16 6.58 10.15
C LEU A 76 12.11 5.62 11.34
N SER A 77 11.64 4.38 11.14
CA SER A 77 11.48 3.39 12.21
C SER A 77 12.80 2.77 12.67
N ASP A 78 13.71 2.49 11.75
CA ASP A 78 14.92 1.70 12.00
C ASP A 78 16.19 2.31 11.36
N GLY A 79 16.07 3.41 10.62
CA GLY A 79 17.19 4.07 9.95
C GLY A 79 17.71 3.33 8.72
N THR A 80 17.03 2.26 8.28
CA THR A 80 17.50 1.43 7.16
C THR A 80 17.33 2.17 5.83
N PRO A 81 18.33 2.15 4.93
CA PRO A 81 18.21 2.75 3.59
C PRO A 81 17.42 1.87 2.64
N TRP A 82 16.56 2.49 1.85
CA TRP A 82 15.75 1.82 0.83
C TRP A 82 15.70 2.60 -0.47
N ARG A 83 15.58 1.87 -1.57
CA ARG A 83 15.34 2.43 -2.91
C ARG A 83 13.96 2.02 -3.36
N ILE A 84 13.09 2.99 -3.59
CA ILE A 84 11.70 2.75 -3.98
C ILE A 84 11.34 3.50 -5.26
N PRO A 85 10.55 2.91 -6.17
CA PRO A 85 9.95 3.63 -7.30
C PRO A 85 9.11 4.83 -6.87
N ASP A 86 9.11 5.90 -7.67
CA ASP A 86 8.41 7.15 -7.35
C ASP A 86 6.90 6.95 -7.15
N TYR A 87 6.29 5.99 -7.87
CA TYR A 87 4.85 5.70 -7.79
C TYR A 87 4.40 5.09 -6.45
N MET A 88 5.33 4.60 -5.62
CA MET A 88 4.99 4.06 -4.30
C MET A 88 4.73 5.16 -3.26
N LEU A 89 5.16 6.39 -3.54
CA LEU A 89 5.08 7.53 -2.62
C LEU A 89 3.66 8.08 -2.55
N ASN A 90 3.18 8.28 -1.32
CA ASN A 90 1.91 8.91 -1.02
C ASN A 90 2.03 10.44 -1.04
N VAL A 91 2.41 11.03 -2.18
CA VAL A 91 2.62 12.49 -2.31
C VAL A 91 1.34 13.32 -2.20
N HIS A 92 0.18 12.70 -2.36
CA HIS A 92 -1.12 13.37 -2.34
C HIS A 92 -1.92 13.12 -1.06
N GLY A 93 -1.33 12.46 -0.04
CA GLY A 93 -2.01 12.18 1.21
C GLY A 93 -3.27 11.32 1.04
N VAL A 94 -3.25 10.39 0.08
CA VAL A 94 -4.34 9.45 -0.17
C VAL A 94 -4.50 8.58 1.08
N GLN A 95 -5.75 8.44 1.55
CA GLN A 95 -6.06 7.52 2.65
C GLN A 95 -5.78 6.09 2.20
N THR A 96 -4.87 5.41 2.90
CA THR A 96 -4.40 4.06 2.56
C THR A 96 -5.17 2.97 3.28
N ARG A 97 -5.86 3.29 4.38
CA ARG A 97 -6.70 2.35 5.10
C ARG A 97 -8.04 2.21 4.38
N LEU A 98 -8.35 0.99 3.95
CA LEU A 98 -9.67 0.69 3.40
C LEU A 98 -10.72 0.86 4.50
N PRO A 99 -11.86 1.51 4.22
CA PRO A 99 -12.97 1.58 5.16
C PRO A 99 -13.62 0.19 5.30
N HIS A 100 -13.78 -0.26 6.54
CA HIS A 100 -14.42 -1.54 6.88
C HIS A 100 -15.86 -1.31 7.30
N THR A 101 -16.78 -2.09 6.73
CA THR A 101 -18.14 -2.17 7.24
C THR A 101 -18.20 -3.35 8.22
N PRO A 102 -18.50 -3.13 9.52
CA PRO A 102 -18.41 -4.17 10.56
C PRO A 102 -19.36 -5.36 10.37
N ALA A 103 -20.34 -5.26 9.46
CA ALA A 103 -21.37 -6.27 9.25
C ALA A 103 -20.88 -7.57 8.57
N GLN A 104 -19.66 -7.62 8.02
CA GLN A 104 -19.22 -8.74 7.15
C GLN A 104 -17.93 -9.46 7.59
N GLY A 105 -17.42 -9.17 8.79
CA GLY A 105 -16.10 -9.67 9.22
C GLY A 105 -14.94 -8.94 8.53
N LEU A 106 -13.73 -9.02 9.08
CA LEU A 106 -12.56 -8.41 8.44
C LEU A 106 -12.08 -9.26 7.26
N SER A 107 -11.99 -8.66 6.07
CA SER A 107 -11.35 -9.29 4.92
C SER A 107 -9.82 -9.28 5.08
N ARG A 108 -9.08 -10.15 4.38
CA ARG A 108 -7.61 -10.11 4.42
C ARG A 108 -7.05 -8.78 3.88
N GLN A 109 -7.74 -8.18 2.92
CA GLN A 109 -7.38 -6.88 2.32
C GLN A 109 -7.57 -5.72 3.31
N ALA A 110 -8.40 -5.93 4.33
CA ALA A 110 -8.68 -4.97 5.38
C ALA A 110 -7.63 -4.91 6.49
N LEU A 111 -6.74 -5.92 6.56
CA LEU A 111 -5.75 -6.10 7.61
C LEU A 111 -4.40 -5.55 7.19
N SER A 112 -3.71 -4.91 8.12
CA SER A 112 -2.31 -4.49 8.00
C SER A 112 -1.44 -5.27 8.99
N ALA A 113 -0.16 -5.46 8.68
CA ALA A 113 0.80 -5.98 9.64
C ALA A 113 0.85 -5.04 10.87
N GLY A 114 0.73 -5.62 12.06
CA GLY A 114 0.64 -4.90 13.34
C GLY A 114 -0.78 -4.57 13.81
N ASP A 115 -1.83 -4.79 12.99
CA ASP A 115 -3.21 -4.61 13.46
C ASP A 115 -3.53 -5.60 14.59
N TRP A 116 -4.22 -5.10 15.63
CA TRP A 116 -4.70 -5.93 16.73
C TRP A 116 -6.10 -6.46 16.41
N VAL A 117 -6.26 -7.78 16.36
CA VAL A 117 -7.52 -8.43 15.96
C VAL A 117 -7.90 -9.55 16.92
N GLY A 118 -9.21 -9.76 17.04
CA GLY A 118 -9.77 -10.98 17.61
C GLY A 118 -9.88 -12.07 16.53
N PHE A 119 -9.51 -13.30 16.85
CA PHE A 119 -9.67 -14.44 15.96
C PHE A 119 -10.09 -15.69 16.75
N VAL A 120 -10.68 -16.64 16.04
CA VAL A 120 -11.12 -17.91 16.62
C VAL A 120 -10.21 -19.01 16.09
N ASP A 121 -9.65 -19.82 16.98
CA ASP A 121 -8.80 -20.94 16.58
C ASP A 121 -9.61 -22.16 16.13
N GLN A 122 -8.92 -23.21 15.69
CA GLN A 122 -9.53 -24.48 15.26
C GLN A 122 -10.36 -25.17 16.37
N HIS A 123 -10.14 -24.82 17.65
CA HIS A 123 -10.84 -25.34 18.82
C HIS A 123 -12.00 -24.44 19.26
N ARG A 124 -12.34 -23.41 18.47
CA ARG A 124 -13.36 -22.39 18.76
C ARG A 124 -13.07 -21.53 19.98
N VAL A 125 -11.79 -21.38 20.34
CA VAL A 125 -11.37 -20.47 21.40
C VAL A 125 -11.09 -19.11 20.79
N GLU A 126 -11.59 -18.06 21.45
CA GLU A 126 -11.32 -16.67 21.07
C GLU A 126 -9.96 -16.23 21.60
N TRP A 127 -9.17 -15.67 20.70
CA TRP A 127 -7.86 -15.10 20.98
C TRP A 127 -7.79 -13.66 20.47
N ALA A 128 -6.90 -12.87 21.06
CA ALA A 128 -6.56 -11.54 20.57
C ALA A 128 -5.04 -11.48 20.32
N GLY A 129 -4.63 -10.88 19.21
CA GLY A 129 -3.23 -10.79 18.85
C GLY A 129 -2.94 -9.79 17.73
N ALA A 130 -1.65 -9.52 17.53
CA ALA A 130 -1.18 -8.70 16.43
C ALA A 130 -0.98 -9.54 15.17
N VAL A 131 -1.42 -9.02 14.03
CA VAL A 131 -1.11 -9.59 12.71
C VAL A 131 0.39 -9.49 12.46
N GLN A 132 1.08 -10.64 12.38
CA GLN A 132 2.52 -10.67 12.09
C GLN A 132 2.81 -10.65 10.59
N ASN A 133 2.05 -11.41 9.80
CA ASN A 133 2.19 -11.53 8.34
C ASN A 133 0.80 -11.67 7.71
N LEU A 134 0.67 -11.18 6.47
CA LEU A 134 -0.59 -11.24 5.70
C LEU A 134 -0.63 -12.42 4.77
#